data_AF-A0A137Q6C3-F1
#
_entry.id   AF-A0A137Q6C3-F1
#
_cell.length_a   1.000
_cell.length_b   1.000
_cell.length_c   1.000
_cell.angle_alpha   90.00
_cell.angle_beta   90.00
_cell.angle_gamma   90.00
#
_symmetry.space_group_name_H-M   'P 1'
#
loop_
_entity.id
_entity.type
_entity.pdbx_description
1 polymer ?
#
loop_
_entity_poly.entity_id
_entity_poly.type
_entity_poly.pdbx_seq_one_letter_code
_entity_poly.pdbx_strand_id
1 'polypeptide(L)' 'MDNAVATLGYTAEGMTKYLYHTQMCGSVSLCSPYNLTVFDHFYTTGTAERDHGLVVFGCADEGIAGYILSN' A
#
# COMPACT_ATOMS: atom_id res chain seq x y z
N MET A 1 2.72 13.74 6.66
CA MET A 1 2.44 14.61 5.50
C MET A 1 2.91 16.03 5.76
N ASP A 2 2.53 16.65 6.88
CA ASP A 2 2.78 18.07 7.16
C ASP A 2 4.25 18.50 7.08
N ASN A 3 5.17 17.71 7.65
CA ASN A 3 6.61 18.00 7.53
C ASN A 3 7.09 17.91 6.06
N ALA A 4 6.64 16.90 5.31
CA ALA A 4 7.07 16.73 3.93
C ALA A 4 6.67 17.92 3.04
N VAL A 5 5.48 18.47 3.26
CA VAL A 5 4.98 19.64 2.51
C VAL A 5 5.60 20.94 3.04
N ALA A 6 5.63 21.13 4.35
CA ALA A 6 6.05 22.39 4.96
C ALA A 6 7.57 22.63 4.91
N THR A 7 8.39 21.58 4.91
CA THR A 7 9.85 21.71 5.04
C THR A 7 10.65 20.99 3.96
N LEU A 8 10.10 19.97 3.30
CA LEU A 8 10.84 19.14 2.34
C LEU A 8 10.49 19.42 0.87
N GLY A 9 9.63 20.40 0.59
CA GLY A 9 9.31 20.86 -0.77
C GLY A 9 8.39 19.93 -1.57
N TYR A 10 7.76 18.95 -0.93
CA TYR A 10 6.82 18.06 -1.59
C TYR A 10 5.48 18.74 -1.84
N THR A 11 4.87 18.46 -2.99
CA THR A 11 3.49 18.87 -3.29
C THR A 11 2.54 17.76 -2.86
N ALA A 12 1.53 18.11 -2.06
CA ALA A 12 0.48 17.16 -1.70
C ALA A 12 -0.47 16.94 -2.88
N GLU A 13 -0.66 15.67 -3.28
CA GLU A 13 -1.59 15.28 -4.35
C GLU A 13 -3.02 15.04 -3.84
N GLY A 14 -3.25 15.20 -2.53
CA GLY A 14 -4.53 14.96 -1.88
C GLY A 14 -4.69 13.53 -1.34
N MET A 15 -5.91 13.17 -0.94
CA MET A 15 -6.26 11.83 -0.47
C MET A 15 -7.01 11.06 -1.56
N THR A 16 -6.48 9.91 -1.96
CA THR A 16 -7.07 9.12 -3.06
C THR A 16 -8.24 8.24 -2.58
N LYS A 17 -8.08 7.50 -1.47
CA LYS A 17 -9.11 6.61 -0.91
C LYS A 17 -8.99 6.45 0.61
N TYR A 18 -10.09 6.03 1.23
CA TYR A 18 -10.13 5.56 2.61
C TYR A 18 -9.87 4.06 2.69
N LEU A 19 -9.28 3.64 3.80
CA LEU A 19 -8.90 2.27 4.09
C LEU A 19 -9.72 1.76 5.28
N TYR A 20 -10.40 0.63 5.10
CA TYR A 20 -11.23 0.01 6.11
C TYR A 20 -10.47 -1.13 6.78
N HIS A 21 -10.66 -1.28 8.09
CA HIS A 21 -10.01 -2.34 8.86
C HIS A 21 -10.66 -3.72 8.63
N THR A 22 -11.96 -3.74 8.35
CA THR A 22 -12.73 -4.96 8.08
C THR A 22 -13.22 -4.98 6.64
N GLN A 23 -13.36 -6.19 6.09
CA GLN A 23 -13.86 -6.37 4.74
C GLN A 23 -15.34 -5.98 4.68
N MET A 24 -15.67 -5.08 3.76
CA MET A 24 -17.04 -4.68 3.44
C MET A 24 -17.46 -5.22 2.07
N CYS A 25 -18.77 -5.32 1.83
CA CYS A 25 -19.29 -5.72 0.53
C CYS A 25 -18.77 -4.76 -0.57
N GLY A 26 -18.16 -5.32 -1.62
CA GLY A 26 -17.56 -4.54 -2.71
C GLY A 26 -16.14 -4.00 -2.44
N SER A 27 -15.55 -4.30 -1.28
CA SER A 27 -14.15 -3.96 -0.99
C SER A 27 -13.18 -5.06 -1.44
N VAL A 28 -11.98 -4.63 -1.82
CA VAL A 28 -10.85 -5.49 -2.17
C VAL A 28 -9.71 -5.30 -1.16
N SER A 29 -8.96 -6.37 -0.90
CA SER A 29 -7.82 -6.33 0.01
C SER A 29 -6.66 -5.54 -0.61
N LEU A 30 -6.13 -4.58 0.12
CA LEU A 30 -4.90 -3.87 -0.19
C LEU A 30 -3.76 -4.50 0.60
N CYS A 31 -2.75 -5.00 -0.11
CA CYS A 31 -1.53 -5.56 0.47
C CYS A 31 -0.43 -4.51 0.46
N SER A 32 0.46 -4.57 1.45
CA SER A 32 1.61 -3.67 1.60
C SER A 32 2.90 -4.47 1.81
N PRO A 33 3.36 -5.26 0.82
CA PRO A 33 4.65 -5.95 0.91
C PRO A 33 5.81 -4.98 1.14
N TYR A 34 6.74 -5.38 2.01
CA TYR A 34 7.87 -4.55 2.41
C TYR A 34 9.18 -5.01 1.76
N ASN A 35 9.82 -4.14 0.98
CA ASN A 35 11.10 -4.45 0.37
C ASN A 35 12.26 -4.10 1.31
N LEU A 36 12.96 -5.12 1.83
CA LEU A 36 14.09 -4.96 2.74
C LEU A 36 15.35 -4.38 2.07
N THR A 37 15.45 -4.43 0.74
CA THR A 37 16.61 -3.93 0.00
C THR A 37 16.55 -2.42 -0.18
N VAL A 38 15.37 -1.88 -0.52
CA VAL A 38 15.16 -0.45 -0.72
C VAL A 38 14.49 0.24 0.47
N PHE A 39 14.11 -0.54 1.49
CA PHE A 39 13.43 -0.08 2.71
C PHE A 39 12.15 0.71 2.42
N ASP A 40 11.29 0.14 1.56
CA ASP A 40 10.06 0.79 1.11
C ASP A 40 8.89 -0.20 0.98
N HIS A 41 7.68 0.32 1.14
CA HIS A 41 6.42 -0.39 0.96
C HIS A 41 5.78 0.04 -0.36
N PHE A 42 5.22 -0.93 -1.09
CA PHE A 42 4.31 -0.62 -2.19
C PHE A 42 2.93 -1.21 -1.93
N TYR A 43 1.90 -0.52 -2.42
CA TYR A 43 0.51 -0.90 -2.17
C TYR A 43 -0.11 -1.50 -3.43
N THR A 44 -0.68 -2.71 -3.31
CA THR A 44 -1.35 -3.38 -4.44
C THR A 44 -2.60 -4.15 -4.01
N THR A 45 -3.61 -4.18 -4.88
CA THR A 45 -4.77 -5.08 -4.74
C THR A 45 -4.62 -6.36 -5.57
N GLY A 46 -3.56 -6.46 -6.37
CA GLY A 46 -3.28 -7.60 -7.23
C GLY A 46 -2.51 -8.68 -6.48
N THR A 47 -3.11 -9.86 -6.32
CA THR A 47 -2.42 -11.00 -5.69
C THR A 47 -1.16 -11.41 -6.47
N ALA A 48 -1.20 -11.38 -7.80
CA ALA A 48 -0.05 -11.68 -8.65
C ALA A 48 1.11 -10.69 -8.48
N GLU A 49 0.81 -9.40 -8.32
CA GLU A 49 1.83 -8.37 -8.11
C GLU A 49 2.46 -8.49 -6.71
N ARG A 50 1.64 -8.75 -5.68
CA ARG A 50 2.12 -9.07 -4.34
C ARG A 50 3.05 -10.29 -4.38
N ASP A 51 2.59 -11.40 -4.96
CA ASP A 51 3.33 -12.66 -4.98
C ASP A 51 4.65 -12.51 -5.77
N HIS A 52 4.62 -11.75 -6.87
CA HIS A 52 5.84 -11.39 -7.60
C HIS A 52 6.80 -10.59 -6.72
N GLY A 53 6.32 -9.64 -5.92
CA GLY A 53 7.16 -8.89 -4.99
C GLY A 53 7.80 -9.76 -3.91
N LEU A 54 7.05 -10.70 -3.33
CA LEU A 54 7.57 -11.63 -2.33
C LEU A 54 8.64 -12.56 -2.92
N VAL A 55 8.39 -13.11 -4.12
CA VAL A 55 9.26 -14.13 -4.72
C VAL A 55 10.47 -13.52 -5.44
N VAL A 56 10.26 -12.45 -6.21
CA VAL A 56 11.29 -11.89 -7.10
C VAL A 56 12.09 -10.79 -6.40
N PHE A 57 11.43 -9.96 -5.61
CA PHE A 57 12.08 -8.83 -4.92
C PHE A 57 12.44 -9.14 -3.46
N GLY A 58 12.11 -10.35 -2.98
CA GLY A 58 12.41 -10.77 -1.60
C GLY A 58 11.70 -9.91 -0.55
N CYS A 59 10.56 -9.32 -0.91
CA CYS A 59 9.79 -8.53 0.04
C CYS A 59 9.27 -9.41 1.18
N ALA A 60 9.17 -8.84 2.38
CA ALA A 60 8.49 -9.46 3.50
C ALA A 60 6.97 -9.33 3.32
N ASP A 61 6.26 -10.42 3.58
CA ASP A 61 4.80 -10.40 3.65
C ASP A 61 4.37 -9.89 5.02
N GLU A 62 3.83 -8.67 5.05
CA GLU A 62 3.25 -8.06 6.25
C GLU A 62 1.73 -8.27 6.33
N GLY A 63 1.17 -9.01 5.36
CA GLY A 63 -0.26 -9.30 5.27
C GLY A 63 -1.07 -8.16 4.65
N ILE A 64 -2.35 -8.12 5.01
CA ILE A 64 -3.32 -7.17 4.48
C ILE A 64 -3.20 -5.87 5.28
N ALA A 65 -2.88 -4.78 4.59
CA ALA A 65 -2.85 -3.45 5.19
C ALA A 65 -4.27 -2.95 5.51
N GLY A 66 -5.24 -3.31 4.66
CA GLY A 66 -6.67 -3.18 4.91
C GLY A 66 -7.50 -3.34 3.64
N TYR A 67 -8.72 -2.81 3.64
CA TYR A 67 -9.67 -2.99 2.53
C TYR A 67 -10.03 -1.64 1.90
N ILE A 68 -10.08 -1.60 0.57
CA ILE A 68 -10.48 -0.40 -0.17
C ILE A 68 -11.70 -0.71 -1.03
N LEU A 69 -12.61 0.24 -1.19
CA LEU A 69 -13.74 0.07 -2.11
C LEU A 69 -13.24 0.19 -3.55
N SER A 70 -13.54 -0.83 -4.37
CA SER A 70 -13.38 -0.74 -5.81
C SER A 70 -14.46 0.18 -6.36
N ASN A 71 -14.06 1.13 -7.22
CA ASN A 71 -14.97 2.10 -7.81
C ASN A 71 -15.76 1.47 -8.96
#